data_AF-A0A7L2JKT9-F1
#
_entry.id   AF-A0A7L2JKT9-F1
#
_cell.length_a   1.000
_cell.length_b   1.000
_cell.length_c   1.000
_cell.angle_alpha   90.00
_cell.angle_beta   90.00
_cell.angle_gamma   90.00
#
_symmetry.space_group_name_H-M   'P 1'
#
loop_
_entity.id
_entity.type
_entity.pdbx_description
1 polymer ?
#
loop_
_entity_poly.entity_id
_entity_poly.type
_entity_poly.pdbx_seq_one_letter_code
_entity_poly.pdbx_strand_id
1 'polypeptide(L)'
;YRNHSPLMSFGASFVSFLNAMMTFEEEKMQLACDDLKATEKLCESEEAGVIETIKNKIKKNVDGRKSTLSMIDRLQRQIIVADCQVYLAVLSFVKQELSAYIKGGWILRKAWKIYNKCYTDINTLQEIYQKKTTQESLTSDAANDNHIAAEGVTEDSLNRLKGAVSFGYGLFHLCISMVPPNLLKIINLLGFPGDRLQGLSSLMYASESKDMKAPLATLALLWYHTVVRPFFALDGSDNKAGLKEAKEILAKKESAYPNSSLFMFFKGRIQRLECQINSALTSFHTALELATDQREIQHVCLYEIGWCSMIEMNFKDAFESFERLKNESRWSQCYYAYLTAVCQGATGDVSGAQNVFKEVQKLFKRKNNQIEQFSVKKADRFRKQMPTKELCVLASIEVLYLWKALPNCSLSNLQHMSQACHDVDDSSAAGLRNLLLGAIHKCLGNSEDAIQYFQRAAKDELCRQSNLYVQPYACYELGCILLDNPETVPRGKTLLLQAKEEFSGYDFENRLHVRIHAALASLREVVPQ
;
A
#
# COMPACT_ATOMS: atom_id res chain seq x y z
N TYR A 1 -11.17 26.49 20.89
CA TYR A 1 -10.38 26.73 19.66
C TYR A 1 -10.85 25.95 18.44
N ARG A 2 -11.26 24.67 18.55
CA ARG A 2 -11.74 23.82 17.44
C ARG A 2 -12.72 24.52 16.47
N ASN A 3 -13.73 25.21 17.00
CA ASN A 3 -14.79 25.80 16.15
C ASN A 3 -14.44 27.18 15.55
N HIS A 4 -13.25 27.71 15.83
CA HIS A 4 -12.89 29.10 15.47
C HIS A 4 -11.57 29.20 14.69
N SER A 5 -10.66 28.24 14.84
CA SER A 5 -9.39 28.20 14.10
C SER A 5 -9.44 27.10 13.03
N PRO A 6 -9.30 27.43 11.74
CA PRO A 6 -9.28 26.42 10.66
C PRO A 6 -8.26 25.31 10.89
N LEU A 7 -7.05 25.66 11.34
CA LEU A 7 -5.98 24.69 11.62
C LEU A 7 -6.33 23.74 12.78
N MET A 8 -6.92 24.27 13.86
CA MET A 8 -7.32 23.45 15.00
C MET A 8 -8.55 22.58 14.67
N SER A 9 -9.49 23.11 13.87
CA SER A 9 -10.63 22.35 13.34
C SER A 9 -10.13 21.19 12.47
N PHE A 10 -9.17 21.47 11.59
CA PHE A 10 -8.55 20.47 10.73
C PHE A 10 -7.80 19.41 11.53
N GLY A 11 -6.95 19.79 12.48
CA GLY A 11 -6.23 18.83 13.31
C GLY A 11 -7.17 17.88 14.07
N ALA A 12 -8.26 18.41 14.64
CA ALA A 12 -9.27 17.59 15.31
C ALA A 12 -9.99 16.65 14.32
N SER A 13 -10.41 17.15 13.17
CA SER A 13 -11.09 16.36 12.14
C SER A 13 -10.18 15.28 11.54
N PHE A 14 -8.89 15.57 11.44
CA PHE A 14 -7.88 14.63 10.99
C PHE A 14 -7.70 13.48 11.99
N VAL A 15 -7.70 13.76 13.30
CA VAL A 15 -7.69 12.72 14.34
C VAL A 15 -8.95 11.87 14.28
N SER A 16 -10.13 12.47 14.12
CA SER A 16 -11.39 11.73 13.91
C SER A 16 -11.29 10.81 12.68
N PHE A 17 -10.74 11.31 11.58
CA PHE A 17 -10.50 10.54 10.36
C PHE A 17 -9.53 9.37 10.58
N LEU A 18 -8.38 9.59 11.22
CA LEU A 18 -7.43 8.51 11.52
C LEU A 18 -8.07 7.44 12.40
N ASN A 19 -8.81 7.83 13.44
CA ASN A 19 -9.51 6.90 14.31
C ASN A 19 -10.54 6.07 13.53
N ALA A 20 -11.31 6.71 12.65
CA ALA A 20 -12.25 6.02 11.76
C ALA A 20 -11.55 5.03 10.82
N MET A 21 -10.42 5.44 10.22
CA MET A 21 -9.65 4.61 9.28
C MET A 21 -8.87 3.48 9.94
N MET A 22 -8.55 3.59 11.23
CA MET A 22 -7.91 2.51 11.98
C MET A 22 -8.94 1.50 12.47
N THR A 23 -10.03 1.98 13.08
CA THR A 23 -10.99 1.11 13.79
C THR A 23 -12.10 0.57 12.88
N PHE A 24 -12.42 1.26 11.79
CA PHE A 24 -13.51 0.93 10.89
C PHE A 24 -14.87 0.73 11.59
N GLU A 25 -15.13 1.52 12.64
CA GLU A 25 -16.45 1.62 13.25
C GLU A 25 -17.33 2.59 12.45
N GLU A 26 -18.54 2.18 12.09
CA GLU A 26 -19.47 3.02 11.31
C GLU A 26 -19.75 4.36 12.01
N GLU A 27 -19.91 4.35 13.33
CA GLU A 27 -20.10 5.56 14.14
C GLU A 27 -18.91 6.51 14.04
N LYS A 28 -17.68 5.99 14.11
CA LYS A 28 -16.45 6.79 13.98
C LYS A 28 -16.27 7.30 12.56
N MET A 29 -16.60 6.51 11.54
CA MET A 29 -16.61 6.97 10.14
C MET A 29 -17.61 8.10 9.92
N GLN A 30 -18.80 8.01 10.52
CA GLN A 30 -19.82 9.05 10.42
C GLN A 30 -19.38 10.33 11.14
N LEU A 31 -18.85 10.21 12.37
CA LEU A 31 -18.28 11.34 13.11
C LEU A 31 -17.16 12.03 12.31
N ALA A 32 -16.22 11.27 11.74
CA ALA A 32 -15.16 11.82 10.91
C ALA A 32 -15.71 12.55 9.67
N CYS A 33 -16.73 12.00 9.02
CA CYS A 33 -17.39 12.62 7.87
C CYS A 33 -18.00 13.98 8.24
N ASP A 34 -18.67 14.06 9.39
CA ASP A 34 -19.33 15.28 9.84
C ASP A 34 -18.32 16.34 10.31
N ASP A 35 -17.26 15.92 11.00
CA ASP A 35 -16.14 16.77 11.41
C ASP A 35 -15.41 17.40 10.21
N LEU A 36 -15.12 16.59 9.18
CA LEU A 36 -14.47 17.06 7.95
C LEU A 36 -15.34 18.06 7.18
N LYS A 37 -16.64 17.82 7.07
CA LYS A 37 -17.58 18.76 6.43
C LYS A 37 -17.71 20.07 7.21
N ALA A 38 -17.73 20.00 8.54
CA ALA A 38 -17.77 21.19 9.38
C ALA A 38 -16.50 22.03 9.19
N THR A 39 -15.33 21.39 9.11
CA THR A 39 -14.05 22.06 8.83
C THR A 39 -14.01 22.66 7.42
N GLU A 40 -14.50 21.95 6.41
CA GLU A 40 -14.61 22.49 5.04
C GLU A 40 -15.48 23.75 5.03
N LYS A 41 -16.66 23.69 5.66
CA LYS A 41 -17.57 24.85 5.76
C LYS A 41 -16.94 26.03 6.50
N LEU A 42 -16.18 25.78 7.57
CA LEU A 42 -15.44 26.82 8.28
C LEU A 42 -14.41 27.51 7.38
N CYS A 43 -13.77 26.76 6.48
CA CYS A 43 -12.80 27.31 5.54
C CYS A 43 -13.48 28.09 4.40
N GLU A 44 -14.61 27.61 3.87
CA GLU A 44 -15.35 28.20 2.74
C GLU A 44 -16.21 29.43 3.13
N SER A 45 -16.78 29.45 4.35
CA SER A 45 -17.72 30.50 4.79
C SER A 45 -17.13 31.92 4.83
N GLU A 46 -15.81 32.05 4.94
CA GLU A 46 -15.11 33.34 4.84
C GLU A 46 -14.55 33.63 3.43
N GLU A 47 -14.53 32.64 2.53
CA GLU A 47 -14.19 32.84 1.10
C GLU A 47 -15.39 33.29 0.27
N ALA A 48 -16.62 32.91 0.64
CA ALA A 48 -17.85 33.24 -0.11
C ALA A 48 -18.12 34.76 -0.25
N GLY A 49 -17.49 35.61 0.59
CA GLY A 49 -17.53 37.07 0.45
C GLY A 49 -16.49 37.65 -0.52
N VAL A 50 -15.61 36.85 -1.12
CA VAL A 50 -14.39 37.31 -1.83
C VAL A 50 -14.22 36.72 -3.23
N ILE A 51 -15.04 35.72 -3.62
CA ILE A 51 -14.98 35.09 -4.96
C ILE A 51 -15.30 36.07 -6.11
N GLU A 52 -15.84 37.27 -5.83
CA GLU A 52 -16.10 38.30 -6.83
C GLU A 52 -14.90 39.21 -7.17
N THR A 53 -13.75 39.11 -6.47
CA THR A 53 -12.74 40.17 -6.51
C THR A 53 -11.31 39.73 -6.85
N ILE A 54 -11.13 38.95 -7.91
CA ILE A 54 -9.79 38.77 -8.52
C ILE A 54 -9.67 39.49 -9.88
N LYS A 55 -10.78 39.87 -10.52
CA LYS A 55 -10.73 40.61 -11.80
C LYS A 55 -10.63 42.14 -11.67
N ASN A 56 -11.00 42.72 -10.52
CA ASN A 56 -11.17 44.18 -10.38
C ASN A 56 -10.20 44.89 -9.42
N LYS A 57 -9.25 44.20 -8.78
CA LYS A 57 -8.36 44.79 -7.74
C LYS A 57 -6.97 45.22 -8.25
N ILE A 58 -6.89 45.74 -9.48
CA ILE A 58 -5.77 46.57 -9.95
C ILE A 58 -6.18 48.06 -10.03
N LYS A 59 -7.44 48.41 -9.72
CA LYS A 59 -7.88 49.80 -9.69
C LYS A 59 -8.83 50.04 -8.51
N LYS A 60 -8.48 51.04 -7.69
CA LYS A 60 -9.18 51.61 -6.52
C LYS A 60 -8.86 50.99 -5.17
N ASN A 61 -7.95 51.68 -4.47
CA ASN A 61 -8.09 51.92 -3.04
C ASN A 61 -9.12 53.02 -2.83
N VAL A 62 -9.98 52.84 -1.84
CA VAL A 62 -10.39 53.77 -0.77
C VAL A 62 -11.70 53.24 -0.18
N ASP A 63 -11.69 53.10 1.15
CA ASP A 63 -12.77 52.85 2.11
C ASP A 63 -13.40 51.45 2.25
N GLY A 64 -13.23 50.91 3.47
CA GLY A 64 -14.07 49.84 4.03
C GLY A 64 -13.31 48.84 4.89
N ARG A 65 -13.28 49.05 6.22
CA ARG A 65 -12.87 48.07 7.24
C ARG A 65 -13.75 46.81 7.20
N LYS A 66 -13.46 45.88 6.28
CA LYS A 66 -13.76 44.45 6.40
C LYS A 66 -12.42 43.73 6.29
N SER A 67 -12.09 42.93 7.32
CA SER A 67 -10.86 42.12 7.38
C SER A 67 -10.71 41.32 6.08
N THR A 68 -9.82 41.77 5.20
CA THR A 68 -9.46 41.00 4.02
C THR A 68 -8.46 39.95 4.52
N LEU A 69 -8.82 38.66 4.43
CA LEU A 69 -7.93 37.56 4.77
C LEU A 69 -6.58 37.73 4.08
N SER A 70 -5.48 37.53 4.82
CA SER A 70 -4.14 37.51 4.23
C SER A 70 -4.06 36.44 3.14
N MET A 71 -3.22 36.67 2.13
CA MET A 71 -2.95 35.70 1.07
C MET A 71 -2.50 34.34 1.64
N ILE A 72 -1.70 34.36 2.71
CA ILE A 72 -1.23 33.16 3.42
C ILE A 72 -2.39 32.39 4.03
N ASP A 73 -3.32 33.09 4.70
CA ASP A 73 -4.50 32.47 5.32
C ASP A 73 -5.44 31.86 4.27
N ARG A 74 -5.59 32.52 3.12
CA ARG A 74 -6.39 31.99 2.01
C ARG A 74 -5.82 30.69 1.46
N LEU A 75 -4.51 30.66 1.18
CA LEU A 75 -3.84 29.45 0.68
C LEU A 75 -3.91 28.31 1.71
N GLN A 76 -3.74 28.62 3.00
CA GLN A 76 -3.88 27.63 4.07
C GLN A 76 -5.28 27.02 4.12
N ARG A 77 -6.34 27.84 4.04
CA ARG A 77 -7.73 27.36 4.01
C ARG A 77 -8.00 26.49 2.80
N GLN A 78 -7.49 26.86 1.63
CA GLN A 78 -7.63 26.05 0.42
C GLN A 78 -6.93 24.69 0.54
N ILE A 79 -5.73 24.64 1.12
CA ILE A 79 -5.04 23.37 1.41
C ILE A 79 -5.90 22.52 2.35
N ILE A 80 -6.43 23.09 3.44
CA ILE A 80 -7.31 22.37 4.39
C ILE A 80 -8.56 21.83 3.70
N VAL A 81 -9.20 22.61 2.81
CA VAL A 81 -10.36 22.15 2.02
C VAL A 81 -9.97 20.97 1.14
N ALA A 82 -8.81 21.04 0.47
CA ALA A 82 -8.32 19.95 -0.36
C ALA A 82 -8.07 18.67 0.47
N ASP A 83 -7.48 18.80 1.66
CA ASP A 83 -7.27 17.68 2.58
C ASP A 83 -8.60 17.06 3.04
N CYS A 84 -9.57 17.90 3.43
CA CYS A 84 -10.90 17.42 3.84
C CYS A 84 -11.59 16.65 2.71
N GLN A 85 -11.50 17.14 1.48
CA GLN A 85 -12.03 16.46 0.30
C GLN A 85 -11.35 15.11 0.08
N VAL A 86 -10.02 15.00 0.20
CA VAL A 86 -9.31 13.72 0.10
C VAL A 86 -9.82 12.74 1.16
N TYR A 87 -9.89 13.16 2.42
CA TYR A 87 -10.32 12.28 3.52
C TYR A 87 -11.77 11.83 3.38
N LEU A 88 -12.67 12.72 2.90
CA LEU A 88 -14.04 12.36 2.56
C LEU A 88 -14.13 11.37 1.39
N ALA A 89 -13.26 11.49 0.39
CA ALA A 89 -13.18 10.52 -0.70
C ALA A 89 -12.73 9.15 -0.19
N VAL A 90 -11.69 9.12 0.67
CA VAL A 90 -11.21 7.87 1.28
C VAL A 90 -12.31 7.20 2.09
N LEU A 91 -13.01 7.94 2.97
CA LEU A 91 -14.16 7.41 3.73
C LEU A 91 -15.28 6.88 2.81
N SER A 92 -15.48 7.51 1.65
CA SER A 92 -16.45 7.02 0.65
C SER A 92 -16.01 5.70 0.03
N PHE A 93 -14.73 5.55 -0.30
CA PHE A 93 -14.20 4.30 -0.88
C PHE A 93 -14.24 3.12 0.08
N VAL A 94 -14.09 3.37 1.39
CA VAL A 94 -14.19 2.32 2.42
C VAL A 94 -15.56 1.65 2.43
N LYS A 95 -16.62 2.33 1.98
CA LYS A 95 -17.97 1.74 1.87
C LYS A 95 -18.08 0.64 0.80
N GLN A 96 -17.13 0.57 -0.12
CA GLN A 96 -17.05 -0.45 -1.18
C GLN A 96 -18.28 -0.56 -2.11
N GLU A 97 -19.05 0.52 -2.25
CA GLU A 97 -20.20 0.60 -3.15
C GLU A 97 -19.83 1.30 -4.47
N LEU A 98 -20.42 0.85 -5.59
CA LEU A 98 -20.12 1.44 -6.92
C LEU A 98 -20.43 2.94 -6.98
N SER A 99 -21.57 3.35 -6.41
CA SER A 99 -21.98 4.76 -6.30
C SER A 99 -20.97 5.58 -5.45
N ALA A 100 -20.43 4.98 -4.40
CA ALA A 100 -19.44 5.60 -3.53
C ALA A 100 -18.08 5.75 -4.24
N TYR A 101 -17.69 4.81 -5.10
CA TYR A 101 -16.49 4.95 -5.94
C TYR A 101 -16.60 6.11 -6.94
N ILE A 102 -17.76 6.27 -7.61
CA ILE A 102 -17.98 7.38 -8.54
C ILE A 102 -17.93 8.72 -7.80
N LYS A 103 -18.65 8.82 -6.68
CA LYS A 103 -18.67 10.01 -5.84
C LYS A 103 -17.27 10.35 -5.32
N GLY A 104 -16.56 9.37 -4.78
CA GLY A 104 -15.21 9.56 -4.26
C GLY A 104 -14.21 9.97 -5.35
N GLY A 105 -14.31 9.42 -6.56
CA GLY A 105 -13.49 9.82 -7.70
C GLY A 105 -13.72 11.29 -8.12
N TRP A 106 -14.96 11.76 -8.07
CA TRP A 106 -15.29 13.17 -8.37
C TRP A 106 -14.78 14.13 -7.28
N ILE A 107 -14.92 13.75 -6.01
CA ILE A 107 -14.38 14.48 -4.85
C ILE A 107 -12.84 14.59 -4.96
N LEU A 108 -12.15 13.49 -5.30
CA LEU A 108 -10.70 13.51 -5.54
C LEU A 108 -10.31 14.48 -6.65
N ARG A 109 -11.09 14.56 -7.72
CA ARG A 109 -10.86 15.52 -8.80
C ARG A 109 -10.94 16.97 -8.31
N LYS A 110 -11.91 17.30 -7.43
CA LYS A 110 -12.00 18.64 -6.80
C LYS A 110 -10.75 18.91 -5.97
N ALA A 111 -10.36 17.97 -5.11
CA ALA A 111 -9.17 18.10 -4.26
C ALA A 111 -7.89 18.33 -5.08
N TRP A 112 -7.66 17.52 -6.12
CA TRP A 112 -6.50 17.66 -6.99
C TRP A 112 -6.38 19.06 -7.60
N LYS A 113 -7.48 19.61 -8.13
CA LYS A 113 -7.47 20.96 -8.73
C LYS A 113 -7.04 22.03 -7.72
N ILE A 114 -7.48 21.89 -6.47
CA ILE A 114 -7.11 22.82 -5.40
C ILE A 114 -5.63 22.65 -5.04
N TYR A 115 -5.14 21.42 -4.83
CA TYR A 115 -3.71 21.17 -4.57
C TYR A 115 -2.82 21.70 -5.67
N ASN A 116 -3.13 21.39 -6.94
CA ASN A 116 -2.34 21.82 -8.08
C ASN A 116 -2.25 23.34 -8.14
N LYS A 117 -3.40 24.03 -7.98
CA LYS A 117 -3.43 25.50 -7.94
C LYS A 117 -2.60 26.05 -6.78
N CYS A 118 -2.83 25.57 -5.55
CA CYS A 118 -2.09 26.05 -4.37
C CYS A 118 -0.58 25.82 -4.53
N TYR A 119 -0.18 24.65 -5.04
CA TYR A 119 1.22 24.31 -5.26
C TYR A 119 1.89 25.25 -6.26
N THR A 120 1.22 25.54 -7.39
CA THR A 120 1.69 26.52 -8.38
C THR A 120 1.77 27.92 -7.79
N ASP A 121 0.70 28.39 -7.14
CA ASP A 121 0.64 29.74 -6.55
C ASP A 121 1.75 29.94 -5.51
N ILE A 122 2.00 28.95 -4.64
CA ILE A 122 3.06 28.98 -3.63
C ILE A 122 4.45 29.03 -4.28
N ASN A 123 4.70 28.22 -5.32
CA ASN A 123 5.97 28.26 -6.05
C ASN A 123 6.23 29.63 -6.66
N THR A 124 5.23 30.21 -7.34
CA THR A 124 5.35 31.54 -7.93
C THR A 124 5.64 32.60 -6.87
N LEU A 125 5.00 32.51 -5.70
CA LEU A 125 5.28 33.42 -4.58
C LEU A 125 6.70 33.25 -4.03
N GLN A 126 7.21 32.02 -3.92
CA GLN A 126 8.59 31.75 -3.52
C GLN A 126 9.60 32.32 -4.51
N GLU A 127 9.37 32.14 -5.82
CA GLU A 127 10.24 32.72 -6.87
C GLU A 127 10.25 34.25 -6.84
N ILE A 128 9.08 34.87 -6.66
CA ILE A 128 8.98 36.34 -6.54
C ILE A 128 9.73 36.83 -5.29
N TYR A 129 9.58 36.14 -4.16
CA TYR A 129 10.26 36.48 -2.92
C TYR A 129 11.78 36.37 -3.08
N GLN A 130 12.29 35.27 -3.63
CA GLN A 130 13.72 35.06 -3.90
C GLN A 130 14.30 36.12 -4.83
N LYS A 131 13.60 36.48 -5.92
CA LYS A 131 14.06 37.53 -6.84
C LYS A 131 14.18 38.89 -6.15
N LYS A 132 13.25 39.23 -5.25
CA LYS A 132 13.28 40.47 -4.47
C LYS A 132 14.45 40.49 -3.50
N THR A 133 14.66 39.42 -2.74
CA THR A 133 15.79 39.31 -1.79
C THR A 133 17.14 39.41 -2.51
N THR A 134 17.27 38.78 -3.68
CA THR A 134 18.51 38.86 -4.47
C THR A 134 18.73 40.27 -5.06
N GLN A 135 17.68 40.97 -5.49
CA GLN A 135 17.79 42.35 -6.01
C GLN A 135 18.10 43.39 -4.92
N GLU A 136 17.51 43.26 -3.72
CA GLU A 136 17.82 44.11 -2.56
C GLU A 136 19.27 43.90 -2.07
N SER A 137 19.82 42.69 -2.17
CA SER A 137 21.21 42.40 -1.82
C SER A 137 22.25 43.01 -2.79
N LEU A 138 21.84 43.41 -3.99
CA LEU A 138 22.70 44.01 -5.03
C LEU A 138 22.61 45.55 -5.09
N THR A 139 21.66 46.16 -4.37
CA THR A 139 21.43 47.61 -4.37
C THR A 139 21.46 48.16 -2.94
N SER A 140 22.65 48.17 -2.33
CA SER A 140 22.88 48.73 -1.00
C SER A 140 22.96 50.27 -0.98
N ASP A 141 22.10 50.97 -1.72
CA ASP A 141 21.99 52.44 -1.67
C ASP A 141 20.66 52.93 -2.26
N ALA A 142 19.57 52.80 -1.49
CA ALA A 142 18.34 53.57 -1.75
C ALA A 142 17.51 53.71 -0.46
N ALA A 143 17.91 54.69 0.38
CA ALA A 143 17.09 55.19 1.48
C ALA A 143 15.98 56.10 0.94
N ASN A 144 14.92 55.52 0.37
CA ASN A 144 13.56 56.06 0.31
C ASN A 144 12.76 55.27 -0.72
N ASP A 145 12.00 54.27 -0.26
CA ASP A 145 10.76 53.94 -0.95
C ASP A 145 9.73 53.53 0.11
N ASN A 146 8.57 54.18 0.04
CA ASN A 146 7.37 53.82 0.79
C ASN A 146 6.85 52.47 0.26
N HIS A 147 7.54 51.39 0.61
CA HIS A 147 7.13 50.05 0.23
C HIS A 147 6.04 49.57 1.18
N ILE A 148 4.84 49.38 0.62
CA ILE A 148 3.83 48.48 1.19
C ILE A 148 4.48 47.09 1.21
N ALA A 149 5.10 46.72 2.32
CA ALA A 149 5.42 45.33 2.60
C ALA A 149 4.11 44.56 2.44
N ALA A 150 4.11 43.47 1.66
CA ALA A 150 2.98 42.56 1.65
C ALA A 150 2.85 41.98 3.08
N GLU A 151 2.09 42.66 3.94
CA GLU A 151 1.97 42.35 5.36
C GLU A 151 1.67 40.85 5.53
N GLY A 152 2.58 40.14 6.18
CA GLY A 152 2.41 38.73 6.56
C GLY A 152 2.98 37.67 5.60
N VAL A 153 3.60 38.02 4.47
CA VAL A 153 4.31 37.03 3.62
C VAL A 153 5.78 36.96 4.03
N THR A 154 6.12 35.96 4.85
CA THR A 154 7.49 35.62 5.23
C THR A 154 7.97 34.35 4.54
N GLU A 155 9.29 34.18 4.41
CA GLU A 155 9.88 32.93 3.93
C GLU A 155 9.40 31.71 4.73
N ASP A 156 9.35 31.84 6.06
CA ASP A 156 8.83 30.81 6.96
C ASP A 156 7.37 30.46 6.66
N SER A 157 6.53 31.46 6.38
CA SER A 157 5.11 31.24 6.05
C SER A 157 4.96 30.51 4.71
N LEU A 158 5.78 30.86 3.71
CA LEU A 158 5.79 30.19 2.41
C LEU A 158 6.30 28.76 2.53
N ASN A 159 7.38 28.52 3.28
CA ASN A 159 7.93 27.18 3.52
C ASN A 159 6.93 26.29 4.26
N ARG A 160 6.19 26.84 5.24
CA ARG A 160 5.13 26.12 5.94
C ARG A 160 3.99 25.73 5.00
N LEU A 161 3.50 26.68 4.19
CA LEU A 161 2.46 26.39 3.19
C LEU A 161 2.94 25.36 2.16
N LYS A 162 4.19 25.48 1.71
CA LYS A 162 4.81 24.55 0.78
C LYS A 162 4.88 23.14 1.36
N GLY A 163 5.27 22.99 2.63
CA GLY A 163 5.25 21.71 3.33
C GLY A 163 3.84 21.10 3.36
N ALA A 164 2.86 21.91 3.77
CA ALA A 164 1.47 21.47 3.90
C ALA A 164 0.84 21.00 2.57
N VAL A 165 1.05 21.75 1.48
CA VAL A 165 0.50 21.39 0.16
C VAL A 165 1.24 20.21 -0.48
N SER A 166 2.54 20.07 -0.23
CA SER A 166 3.39 19.06 -0.90
C SER A 166 3.02 17.64 -0.51
N PHE A 167 2.46 17.41 0.69
CA PHE A 167 2.00 16.10 1.10
C PHE A 167 0.87 15.58 0.20
N GLY A 168 -0.24 16.34 0.10
CA GLY A 168 -1.38 15.95 -0.72
C GLY A 168 -1.02 15.92 -2.21
N TYR A 169 -0.33 16.95 -2.70
CA TYR A 169 0.15 17.03 -4.08
C TYR A 169 1.04 15.82 -4.46
N GLY A 170 1.97 15.45 -3.58
CA GLY A 170 2.86 14.31 -3.76
C GLY A 170 2.13 12.97 -3.77
N LEU A 171 1.20 12.76 -2.82
CA LEU A 171 0.38 11.54 -2.78
C LEU A 171 -0.45 11.36 -4.06
N PHE A 172 -1.06 12.43 -4.59
CA PHE A 172 -1.82 12.34 -5.85
C PHE A 172 -0.93 11.85 -7.00
N HIS A 173 0.19 12.53 -7.22
CA HIS A 173 1.12 12.17 -8.28
C HIS A 173 1.63 10.72 -8.14
N LEU A 174 2.00 10.32 -6.92
CA LEU A 174 2.50 8.98 -6.64
C LEU A 174 1.42 7.93 -6.87
N CYS A 175 0.24 8.06 -6.27
CA CYS A 175 -0.87 7.12 -6.41
C CYS A 175 -1.30 6.93 -7.86
N ILE A 176 -1.41 8.02 -8.63
CA ILE A 176 -1.81 7.95 -10.04
C ILE A 176 -0.73 7.32 -10.91
N SER A 177 0.56 7.55 -10.61
CA SER A 177 1.68 6.91 -11.34
C SER A 177 1.75 5.38 -11.19
N MET A 178 0.98 4.81 -10.26
CA MET A 178 0.93 3.37 -9.99
C MET A 178 -0.31 2.70 -10.57
N VAL A 179 -1.24 3.48 -11.16
CA VAL A 179 -2.44 2.90 -11.74
C VAL A 179 -2.11 2.19 -13.07
N PRO A 180 -2.51 0.91 -13.24
CA PRO A 180 -2.24 0.16 -14.45
C PRO A 180 -2.71 0.85 -15.76
N PRO A 181 -1.97 0.70 -16.88
CA PRO A 181 -2.29 1.36 -18.15
C PRO A 181 -3.70 1.11 -18.70
N ASN A 182 -4.25 -0.08 -18.48
CA ASN A 182 -5.62 -0.45 -18.88
C ASN A 182 -6.70 0.35 -18.13
N LEU A 183 -6.38 0.89 -16.95
CA LEU A 183 -7.26 1.76 -16.16
C LEU A 183 -7.02 3.26 -16.42
N LEU A 184 -5.96 3.64 -17.16
CA LEU A 184 -5.65 5.03 -17.47
C LEU A 184 -6.74 5.72 -18.29
N LYS A 185 -7.53 4.99 -19.09
CA LYS A 185 -8.67 5.57 -19.83
C LYS A 185 -9.70 6.21 -18.89
N ILE A 186 -9.92 5.62 -17.71
CA ILE A 186 -10.84 6.15 -16.69
C ILE A 186 -10.21 7.33 -15.97
N ILE A 187 -8.88 7.34 -15.78
CA ILE A 187 -8.15 8.44 -15.15
C ILE A 187 -8.05 9.65 -16.07
N ASN A 188 -7.85 9.45 -17.37
CA ASN A 188 -7.85 10.53 -18.37
C ASN A 188 -9.21 11.26 -18.40
N LEU A 189 -10.31 10.57 -18.13
CA LEU A 189 -11.64 11.17 -17.96
C LEU A 189 -11.70 12.11 -16.73
N LEU A 190 -10.95 11.79 -15.67
CA LEU A 190 -10.84 12.60 -14.45
C LEU A 190 -9.82 13.75 -14.60
N GLY A 191 -8.87 13.65 -15.54
CA GLY A 191 -8.08 14.78 -16.04
C GLY A 191 -6.99 15.29 -15.10
N PHE A 192 -6.28 14.40 -14.41
CA PHE A 192 -5.13 14.75 -13.57
C PHE A 192 -3.89 13.87 -13.86
N PRO A 193 -2.69 14.46 -14.03
CA PRO A 193 -1.49 13.74 -14.42
C PRO A 193 -0.82 13.01 -13.23
N GLY A 194 -0.29 11.82 -13.47
CA GLY A 194 0.55 11.09 -12.52
C GLY A 194 2.02 11.19 -12.92
N ASP A 195 2.88 11.67 -12.01
CA ASP A 195 4.33 11.71 -12.19
C ASP A 195 4.98 11.18 -10.93
N ARG A 196 5.62 10.02 -11.03
CA ARG A 196 6.21 9.34 -9.89
C ARG A 196 7.33 10.16 -9.24
N LEU A 197 8.19 10.78 -10.05
CA LEU A 197 9.35 11.54 -9.55
C LEU A 197 8.88 12.81 -8.85
N GLN A 198 7.91 13.51 -9.44
CA GLN A 198 7.28 14.67 -8.80
C GLN A 198 6.58 14.26 -7.49
N GLY A 199 5.90 13.12 -7.49
CA GLY A 199 5.25 12.58 -6.30
C GLY A 199 6.22 12.36 -5.15
N LEU A 200 7.32 11.63 -5.42
CA LEU A 200 8.36 11.33 -4.43
C LEU A 200 9.09 12.58 -3.94
N SER A 201 9.47 13.49 -4.84
CA SER A 201 10.13 14.75 -4.49
C SER A 201 9.25 15.61 -3.56
N SER A 202 7.96 15.71 -3.85
CA SER A 202 7.02 16.50 -3.04
C SER A 202 6.80 15.87 -1.65
N LEU A 203 6.71 14.54 -1.57
CA LEU A 203 6.63 13.83 -0.29
C LEU A 203 7.91 13.98 0.53
N MET A 204 9.08 13.90 -0.11
CA MET A 204 10.36 14.13 0.54
C MET A 204 10.42 15.54 1.14
N TYR A 205 10.05 16.56 0.36
CA TYR A 205 9.96 17.94 0.87
C TYR A 205 9.01 18.04 2.08
N ALA A 206 7.80 17.46 1.97
CA ALA A 206 6.84 17.46 3.07
C ALA A 206 7.39 16.79 4.34
N SER A 207 8.16 15.70 4.19
CA SER A 207 8.75 14.93 5.30
C SER A 207 9.85 15.67 6.06
N GLU A 208 10.45 16.69 5.45
CA GLU A 208 11.46 17.57 6.06
C GLU A 208 10.86 18.90 6.57
N SER A 209 9.57 19.11 6.35
CA SER A 209 8.90 20.33 6.79
C SER A 209 8.52 20.28 8.29
N LYS A 210 8.11 21.43 8.83
CA LYS A 210 7.54 21.56 10.19
C LYS A 210 6.03 21.35 10.22
N ASP A 211 5.42 20.88 9.13
CA ASP A 211 3.98 20.64 9.06
C ASP A 211 3.58 19.41 9.87
N MET A 212 2.35 19.38 10.39
CA MET A 212 1.84 18.25 11.17
C MET A 212 1.83 16.92 10.39
N LYS A 213 1.80 16.98 9.05
CA LYS A 213 1.80 15.80 8.18
C LYS A 213 3.20 15.32 7.80
N ALA A 214 4.27 16.00 8.23
CA ALA A 214 5.64 15.58 7.92
C ALA A 214 5.93 14.12 8.34
N PRO A 215 5.53 13.63 9.53
CA PRO A 215 5.71 12.22 9.90
C PRO A 215 4.92 11.28 8.97
N LEU A 216 3.72 11.68 8.53
CA LEU A 216 2.90 10.90 7.60
C LEU A 216 3.54 10.81 6.21
N ALA A 217 4.19 11.89 5.76
CA ALA A 217 4.97 11.89 4.53
C ALA A 217 6.14 10.88 4.62
N THR A 218 6.84 10.86 5.75
CA THR A 218 7.88 9.85 6.02
C THR A 218 7.31 8.43 5.98
N LEU A 219 6.20 8.18 6.67
CA LEU A 219 5.55 6.86 6.67
C LEU A 219 5.05 6.46 5.27
N ALA A 220 4.52 7.42 4.48
CA ALA A 220 4.08 7.17 3.11
C ALA A 220 5.24 6.75 2.20
N LEU A 221 6.40 7.39 2.34
CA LEU A 221 7.63 7.00 1.63
C LEU A 221 8.10 5.60 2.06
N LEU A 222 8.11 5.30 3.37
CA LEU A 222 8.47 3.97 3.88
C LEU A 222 7.51 2.88 3.38
N TRP A 223 6.20 3.11 3.42
CA TRP A 223 5.20 2.22 2.83
C TRP A 223 5.43 2.01 1.33
N TYR A 224 5.69 3.10 0.60
CA TYR A 224 5.95 3.03 -0.83
C TYR A 224 7.16 2.13 -1.13
N HIS A 225 8.28 2.37 -0.45
CA HIS A 225 9.52 1.65 -0.69
C HIS A 225 9.53 0.20 -0.18
N THR A 226 8.87 -0.09 0.94
CA THR A 226 8.94 -1.41 1.60
C THR A 226 7.72 -2.30 1.36
N VAL A 227 6.65 -1.78 0.77
CA VAL A 227 5.41 -2.55 0.52
C VAL A 227 4.93 -2.37 -0.90
N VAL A 228 4.74 -1.14 -1.36
CA VAL A 228 4.12 -0.90 -2.67
C VAL A 228 5.05 -1.30 -3.83
N ARG A 229 6.32 -0.88 -3.81
CA ARG A 229 7.31 -1.27 -4.83
C ARG A 229 7.47 -2.79 -4.93
N PRO A 230 7.71 -3.55 -3.83
CA PRO A 230 7.80 -5.01 -3.91
C PRO A 230 6.50 -5.69 -4.35
N PHE A 231 5.34 -5.17 -3.94
CA PHE A 231 4.04 -5.77 -4.26
C PHE A 231 3.70 -5.66 -5.75
N PHE A 232 3.89 -4.48 -6.35
CA PHE A 232 3.62 -4.26 -7.77
C PHE A 232 4.82 -4.59 -8.68
N ALA A 233 5.96 -4.97 -8.11
CA ALA A 233 7.21 -5.20 -8.84
C ALA A 233 7.56 -4.02 -9.76
N LEU A 234 7.46 -2.79 -9.24
CA LEU A 234 7.66 -1.56 -10.02
C LEU A 234 9.07 -1.45 -10.62
N ASP A 235 10.04 -2.18 -10.05
CA ASP A 235 11.44 -2.27 -10.50
C ASP A 235 11.78 -3.71 -10.97
N GLY A 236 10.77 -4.48 -11.37
CA GLY A 236 10.95 -5.90 -11.69
C GLY A 236 11.34 -6.73 -10.48
N SER A 237 12.44 -7.49 -10.58
CA SER A 237 12.97 -8.33 -9.51
C SER A 237 13.94 -7.59 -8.56
N ASP A 238 14.38 -6.38 -8.89
CA ASP A 238 15.39 -5.66 -8.12
C ASP A 238 14.77 -4.68 -7.11
N ASN A 239 14.67 -5.12 -5.85
CA ASN A 239 14.19 -4.29 -4.74
C ASN A 239 15.30 -3.41 -4.12
N LYS A 240 16.55 -3.47 -4.59
CA LYS A 240 17.71 -2.81 -3.93
C LYS A 240 17.55 -1.30 -3.82
N ALA A 241 17.09 -0.65 -4.89
CA ALA A 241 16.88 0.79 -4.88
C ALA A 241 15.83 1.21 -3.84
N GLY A 242 14.71 0.49 -3.75
CA GLY A 242 13.69 0.75 -2.73
C GLY A 242 14.20 0.53 -1.31
N LEU A 243 14.95 -0.54 -1.10
CA LEU A 243 15.56 -0.84 0.21
C LEU A 243 16.56 0.24 0.65
N LYS A 244 17.41 0.71 -0.27
CA LYS A 244 18.38 1.77 0.02
C LYS A 244 17.68 3.04 0.50
N GLU A 245 16.69 3.52 -0.26
CA GLU A 245 15.90 4.72 0.10
C GLU A 245 15.22 4.57 1.46
N ALA A 246 14.59 3.41 1.72
CA ALA A 246 13.93 3.15 3.01
C ALA A 246 14.91 3.17 4.20
N LYS A 247 16.13 2.62 4.01
CA LYS A 247 17.18 2.64 5.03
C LYS A 247 17.67 4.05 5.33
N GLU A 248 17.91 4.86 4.29
CA GLU A 248 18.35 6.24 4.44
C GLU A 248 17.29 7.09 5.17
N ILE A 249 16.01 6.89 4.84
CA ILE A 249 14.90 7.55 5.55
C ILE A 249 14.87 7.16 7.03
N LEU A 250 14.99 5.87 7.38
CA LEU A 250 15.00 5.44 8.78
C LEU A 250 16.20 6.01 9.53
N ALA A 251 17.41 5.90 8.98
CA ALA A 251 18.62 6.39 9.61
C ALA A 251 18.55 7.90 9.90
N LYS A 252 18.01 8.69 8.96
CA LYS A 252 17.86 10.14 9.13
C LYS A 252 16.87 10.52 10.23
N LYS A 253 15.86 9.69 10.48
CA LYS A 253 14.73 9.98 11.38
C LYS A 253 14.81 9.21 12.71
N GLU A 254 15.79 8.32 12.88
CA GLU A 254 15.95 7.44 14.04
C GLU A 254 15.99 8.23 15.36
N SER A 255 16.77 9.31 15.41
CA SER A 255 16.90 10.15 16.62
C SER A 255 15.60 10.88 16.99
N ALA A 256 14.74 11.15 16.01
CA ALA A 256 13.46 11.82 16.24
C ALA A 256 12.37 10.87 16.75
N TYR A 257 12.48 9.56 16.46
CA TYR A 257 11.45 8.57 16.76
C TYR A 257 12.01 7.26 17.39
N PRO A 258 12.84 7.32 18.44
CA PRO A 258 13.55 6.15 18.97
C PRO A 258 12.62 5.05 19.53
N ASN A 259 11.46 5.44 20.07
CA ASN A 259 10.48 4.52 20.66
C ASN A 259 9.18 4.41 19.84
N SER A 260 9.24 4.74 18.54
CA SER A 260 8.06 4.64 17.68
C SER A 260 7.84 3.20 17.20
N SER A 261 6.69 2.63 17.55
CA SER A 261 6.24 1.31 17.09
C SER A 261 6.23 1.21 15.56
N LEU A 262 5.79 2.28 14.86
CA LEU A 262 5.75 2.30 13.39
C LEU A 262 7.15 2.34 12.77
N PHE A 263 8.09 3.10 13.33
CA PHE A 263 9.48 3.10 12.82
C PHE A 263 10.15 1.75 13.06
N MET A 264 9.93 1.15 14.24
CA MET A 264 10.42 -0.20 14.54
C MET A 264 9.79 -1.25 13.62
N PHE A 265 8.50 -1.14 13.31
CA PHE A 265 7.82 -1.96 12.32
C PHE A 265 8.50 -1.85 10.94
N PHE A 266 8.81 -0.64 10.47
CA PHE A 266 9.49 -0.46 9.18
C PHE A 266 10.93 -0.98 9.17
N LYS A 267 11.63 -0.92 10.30
CA LYS A 267 12.93 -1.60 10.46
C LYS A 267 12.78 -3.12 10.24
N GLY A 268 11.77 -3.74 10.86
CA GLY A 268 11.42 -5.14 10.63
C GLY A 268 11.06 -5.44 9.17
N ARG A 269 10.29 -4.55 8.52
CA ARG A 269 9.94 -4.68 7.09
C ARG A 269 11.17 -4.72 6.18
N ILE A 270 12.14 -3.84 6.41
CA ILE A 270 13.41 -3.84 5.67
C ILE A 270 14.16 -5.14 5.91
N GLN A 271 14.33 -5.57 7.16
CA GLN A 271 15.01 -6.82 7.50
C GLN A 271 14.35 -8.04 6.84
N ARG A 272 13.00 -8.10 6.81
CA ARG A 272 12.26 -9.16 6.12
C ARG A 272 12.56 -9.17 4.61
N LEU A 273 12.56 -8.01 3.97
CA LEU A 273 12.88 -7.88 2.55
C LEU A 273 14.35 -8.23 2.23
N GLU A 274 15.24 -8.10 3.21
CA GLU A 274 16.63 -8.57 3.14
C GLU A 274 16.79 -10.04 3.53
N CYS A 275 15.68 -10.77 3.72
CA CYS A 275 15.64 -12.16 4.17
C CYS A 275 16.32 -12.41 5.52
N GLN A 276 16.48 -11.37 6.35
CA GLN A 276 16.96 -11.46 7.73
C GLN A 276 15.77 -11.71 8.67
N ILE A 277 15.14 -12.88 8.55
CA ILE A 277 13.82 -13.15 9.14
C ILE A 277 13.84 -13.12 10.67
N ASN A 278 14.85 -13.70 11.32
CA ASN A 278 15.00 -13.65 12.77
C ASN A 278 15.16 -12.21 13.29
N SER A 279 15.97 -11.39 12.62
CA SER A 279 16.11 -9.97 12.96
C SER A 279 14.79 -9.21 12.78
N ALA A 280 14.05 -9.53 11.71
CA ALA A 280 12.75 -8.94 11.45
C ALA A 280 11.74 -9.29 12.54
N LEU A 281 11.67 -10.57 12.97
CA LEU A 281 10.85 -11.03 14.08
C LEU A 281 11.14 -10.24 15.36
N THR A 282 12.42 -10.10 15.73
CA THR A 282 12.81 -9.28 16.90
C THR A 282 12.27 -7.86 16.79
N SER A 283 12.47 -7.19 15.64
CA SER A 283 11.96 -5.83 15.43
C SER A 283 10.43 -5.77 15.48
N PHE A 284 9.71 -6.74 14.90
CA PHE A 284 8.25 -6.76 14.95
C PHE A 284 7.70 -7.03 16.34
N HIS A 285 8.34 -7.87 17.15
CA HIS A 285 8.00 -8.07 18.56
C HIS A 285 8.25 -6.79 19.37
N THR A 286 9.41 -6.14 19.21
CA THR A 286 9.65 -4.82 19.85
C THR A 286 8.60 -3.80 19.43
N ALA A 287 8.23 -3.75 18.14
CA ALA A 287 7.18 -2.86 17.66
C ALA A 287 5.81 -3.16 18.28
N LEU A 288 5.47 -4.44 18.44
CA LEU A 288 4.24 -4.90 19.08
C LEU A 288 4.17 -4.48 20.55
N GLU A 289 5.28 -4.59 21.29
CA GLU A 289 5.40 -4.15 22.68
C GLU A 289 5.26 -2.62 22.80
N LEU A 290 5.93 -1.86 21.92
CA LEU A 290 5.83 -0.39 21.88
C LEU A 290 4.43 0.09 21.49
N ALA A 291 3.66 -0.72 20.75
CA ALA A 291 2.28 -0.42 20.36
C ALA A 291 1.25 -0.69 21.48
N THR A 292 1.66 -0.54 22.74
CA THR A 292 0.74 -0.66 23.89
C THR A 292 -0.46 0.27 23.72
N ASP A 293 -1.67 -0.26 23.95
CA ASP A 293 -2.97 0.40 23.74
C ASP A 293 -3.30 0.84 22.30
N GLN A 294 -2.47 0.50 21.32
CA GLN A 294 -2.67 0.81 19.90
C GLN A 294 -3.00 -0.46 19.13
N ARG A 295 -4.19 -1.02 19.37
CA ARG A 295 -4.63 -2.33 18.84
C ARG A 295 -4.37 -2.50 17.34
N GLU A 296 -4.65 -1.48 16.54
CA GLU A 296 -4.52 -1.55 15.09
C GLU A 296 -3.05 -1.62 14.65
N ILE A 297 -2.15 -0.98 15.39
CA ILE A 297 -0.71 -1.08 15.17
C ILE A 297 -0.23 -2.47 15.64
N GLN A 298 -0.74 -2.98 16.75
CA GLN A 298 -0.46 -4.35 17.19
C GLN A 298 -0.89 -5.37 16.12
N HIS A 299 -2.03 -5.17 15.45
CA HIS A 299 -2.51 -6.05 14.39
C HIS A 299 -1.58 -6.09 13.18
N VAL A 300 -1.05 -4.95 12.72
CA VAL A 300 -0.08 -4.97 11.60
C VAL A 300 1.22 -5.64 11.98
N CYS A 301 1.68 -5.49 13.24
CA CYS A 301 2.83 -6.23 13.76
C CYS A 301 2.58 -7.73 13.81
N LEU A 302 1.44 -8.18 14.36
CA LEU A 302 1.05 -9.59 14.43
C LEU A 302 0.94 -10.23 13.04
N TYR A 303 0.47 -9.46 12.06
CA TYR A 303 0.43 -9.93 10.67
C TYR A 303 1.83 -10.27 10.18
N GLU A 304 2.80 -9.37 10.33
CA GLU A 304 4.18 -9.63 9.91
C GLU A 304 4.84 -10.74 10.74
N ILE A 305 4.60 -10.80 12.05
CA ILE A 305 5.09 -11.89 12.92
C ILE A 305 4.57 -13.23 12.40
N GLY A 306 3.26 -13.36 12.16
CA GLY A 306 2.67 -14.60 11.67
C GLY A 306 3.26 -15.04 10.32
N TRP A 307 3.48 -14.10 9.40
CA TRP A 307 4.13 -14.41 8.12
C TRP A 307 5.60 -14.80 8.26
N CYS A 308 6.38 -14.09 9.09
CA CYS A 308 7.77 -14.44 9.36
C CYS A 308 7.88 -15.81 10.04
N SER A 309 6.98 -16.13 10.96
CA SER A 309 6.93 -17.45 11.60
C SER A 309 6.57 -18.56 10.61
N MET A 310 5.65 -18.32 9.66
CA MET A 310 5.42 -19.28 8.56
C MET A 310 6.64 -19.48 7.67
N ILE A 311 7.39 -18.41 7.36
CA ILE A 311 8.64 -18.46 6.57
C ILE A 311 9.71 -19.30 7.31
N GLU A 312 9.75 -19.21 8.64
CA GLU A 312 10.61 -20.04 9.49
C GLU A 312 10.03 -21.44 9.80
N MET A 313 8.89 -21.80 9.21
CA MET A 313 8.14 -23.03 9.52
C MET A 313 7.80 -23.20 11.02
N ASN A 314 7.82 -22.11 11.79
CA ASN A 314 7.35 -22.07 13.17
C ASN A 314 5.83 -21.86 13.19
N PHE A 315 5.11 -22.94 12.92
CA PHE A 315 3.66 -22.91 12.78
C PHE A 315 2.93 -22.57 14.09
N LYS A 316 3.56 -22.79 15.25
CA LYS A 316 2.96 -22.47 16.55
C LYS A 316 2.82 -20.95 16.73
N ASP A 317 3.92 -20.21 16.58
CA ASP A 317 3.90 -18.75 16.74
C ASP A 317 3.07 -18.08 15.63
N ALA A 318 3.07 -18.66 14.43
CA ALA A 318 2.20 -18.23 13.34
C ALA A 318 0.72 -18.39 13.69
N PHE A 319 0.34 -19.57 14.19
CA PHE A 319 -1.01 -19.86 14.64
C PHE A 319 -1.49 -18.88 15.72
N GLU A 320 -0.69 -18.65 16.77
CA GLU A 320 -1.04 -17.75 17.87
C GLU A 320 -1.23 -16.30 17.38
N SER A 321 -0.36 -15.85 16.47
CA SER A 321 -0.46 -14.50 15.87
C SER A 321 -1.73 -14.33 15.04
N PHE A 322 -2.03 -15.31 14.17
CA PHE A 322 -3.23 -15.26 13.32
C PHE A 322 -4.52 -15.48 14.10
N GLU A 323 -4.50 -16.28 15.19
CA GLU A 323 -5.66 -16.47 16.05
C GLU A 323 -6.08 -15.14 16.70
N ARG A 324 -5.10 -14.38 17.21
CA ARG A 324 -5.38 -13.04 17.75
C ARG A 324 -5.99 -12.12 16.69
N LEU A 325 -5.47 -12.13 15.48
CA LEU A 325 -6.03 -11.38 14.35
C LEU A 325 -7.45 -11.85 13.97
N LYS A 326 -7.70 -13.16 13.96
CA LYS A 326 -9.02 -13.75 13.71
C LYS A 326 -10.05 -13.22 14.70
N ASN A 327 -9.70 -13.17 15.98
CA ASN A 327 -10.60 -12.83 17.07
C ASN A 327 -10.80 -11.31 17.21
N GLU A 328 -9.76 -10.51 16.99
CA GLU A 328 -9.80 -9.06 17.28
C GLU A 328 -9.98 -8.18 16.04
N SER A 329 -9.51 -8.61 14.86
CA SER A 329 -9.53 -7.75 13.67
C SER A 329 -10.93 -7.64 13.08
N ARG A 330 -11.25 -6.48 12.51
CA ARG A 330 -12.47 -6.28 11.68
C ARG A 330 -12.21 -6.51 10.19
N TRP A 331 -10.98 -6.83 9.81
CA TRP A 331 -10.56 -7.02 8.43
C TRP A 331 -10.16 -8.44 8.18
N SER A 332 -10.64 -9.01 7.07
CA SER A 332 -10.19 -10.30 6.57
C SER A 332 -10.24 -11.41 7.63
N GLN A 333 -11.20 -11.34 8.57
CA GLN A 333 -11.36 -12.35 9.64
C GLN A 333 -11.44 -13.76 9.07
N CYS A 334 -12.14 -13.92 7.94
CA CYS A 334 -12.21 -15.17 7.19
C CYS A 334 -10.83 -15.68 6.76
N TYR A 335 -9.96 -14.79 6.29
CA TYR A 335 -8.59 -15.13 5.88
C TYR A 335 -7.73 -15.48 7.08
N TYR A 336 -7.79 -14.68 8.15
CA TYR A 336 -7.06 -14.98 9.38
C TYR A 336 -7.51 -16.31 10.00
N ALA A 337 -8.81 -16.62 9.99
CA ALA A 337 -9.31 -17.93 10.40
C ALA A 337 -8.71 -19.07 9.57
N TYR A 338 -8.60 -18.90 8.25
CA TYR A 338 -7.98 -19.89 7.39
C TYR A 338 -6.49 -20.07 7.73
N LEU A 339 -5.73 -18.99 7.91
CA LEU A 339 -4.33 -19.05 8.31
C LEU A 339 -4.13 -19.68 9.69
N THR A 340 -4.99 -19.35 10.66
CA THR A 340 -5.03 -19.97 11.99
C THR A 340 -5.22 -21.48 11.87
N ALA A 341 -6.24 -21.94 11.13
CA ALA A 341 -6.53 -23.36 10.98
C ALA A 341 -5.39 -24.12 10.31
N VAL A 342 -4.83 -23.55 9.24
CA VAL A 342 -3.71 -24.12 8.48
C VAL A 342 -2.46 -24.23 9.37
N CYS A 343 -2.10 -23.18 10.10
CA CYS A 343 -0.94 -23.22 11.00
C CYS A 343 -1.18 -24.17 12.19
N GLN A 344 -2.36 -24.13 12.81
CA GLN A 344 -2.72 -25.04 13.91
C GLN A 344 -2.61 -26.50 13.49
N GLY A 345 -3.16 -26.87 12.33
CA GLY A 345 -3.08 -28.23 11.81
C GLY A 345 -1.63 -28.64 11.48
N ALA A 346 -0.81 -27.70 11.00
CA ALA A 346 0.61 -27.94 10.74
C ALA A 346 1.43 -28.19 12.02
N THR A 347 0.98 -27.71 13.19
CA THR A 347 1.58 -28.10 14.49
C THR A 347 1.24 -29.54 14.89
N GLY A 348 0.22 -30.15 14.28
CA GLY A 348 -0.30 -31.49 14.61
C GLY A 348 -1.67 -31.47 15.31
N ASP A 349 -2.16 -30.31 15.77
CA ASP A 349 -3.52 -30.17 16.31
C ASP A 349 -4.57 -30.10 15.19
N VAL A 350 -4.77 -31.24 14.54
CA VAL A 350 -5.73 -31.38 13.42
C VAL A 350 -7.19 -31.25 13.87
N SER A 351 -7.50 -31.58 15.14
CA SER A 351 -8.85 -31.47 15.68
C SER A 351 -9.23 -30.01 15.96
N GLY A 352 -8.31 -29.23 16.55
CA GLY A 352 -8.47 -27.79 16.70
C GLY A 352 -8.59 -27.11 15.33
N ALA A 353 -7.71 -27.46 14.39
CA ALA A 353 -7.76 -26.94 13.03
C ALA A 353 -9.11 -27.20 12.33
N GLN A 354 -9.66 -28.42 12.46
CA GLN A 354 -11.00 -28.77 11.92
C GLN A 354 -12.09 -27.81 12.41
N ASN A 355 -12.05 -27.43 13.69
CA ASN A 355 -13.03 -26.53 14.28
C ASN A 355 -12.88 -25.12 13.70
N VAL A 356 -11.65 -24.63 13.56
CA VAL A 356 -11.40 -23.33 12.95
C VAL A 356 -11.76 -23.31 11.46
N PHE A 357 -11.50 -24.40 10.70
CA PHE A 357 -11.96 -24.51 9.30
C PHE A 357 -13.48 -24.39 9.16
N LYS A 358 -14.27 -24.89 10.12
CA LYS A 358 -15.73 -24.69 10.15
C LYS A 358 -16.12 -23.23 10.39
N GLU A 359 -15.30 -22.46 11.12
CA GLU A 359 -15.52 -21.03 11.37
C GLU A 359 -15.24 -20.18 10.13
N VAL A 360 -14.30 -20.57 9.25
CA VAL A 360 -13.97 -19.82 8.01
C VAL A 360 -15.23 -19.49 7.22
N GLN A 361 -16.13 -20.47 7.02
CA GLN A 361 -17.39 -20.28 6.31
C GLN A 361 -18.33 -19.28 7.00
N LYS A 362 -18.34 -19.25 8.35
CA LYS A 362 -19.17 -18.33 9.14
C LYS A 362 -18.64 -16.90 9.09
N LEU A 363 -17.33 -16.75 8.94
CA LEU A 363 -16.64 -15.46 8.88
C LEU A 363 -16.59 -14.88 7.46
N PHE A 364 -17.03 -15.62 6.45
CA PHE A 364 -17.12 -15.16 5.07
C PHE A 364 -18.21 -14.09 4.92
N LYS A 365 -17.79 -12.83 4.81
CA LYS A 365 -18.71 -11.68 4.72
C LYS A 365 -18.61 -10.99 3.37
N ARG A 366 -17.42 -10.97 2.74
CA ARG A 366 -17.15 -10.12 1.57
C ARG A 366 -17.10 -10.96 0.30
N LYS A 367 -18.27 -11.14 -0.34
CA LYS A 367 -18.41 -11.97 -1.54
C LYS A 367 -17.53 -11.55 -2.71
N ASN A 368 -17.11 -10.28 -2.83
CA ASN A 368 -16.23 -9.81 -3.91
C ASN A 368 -14.73 -9.86 -3.56
N ASN A 369 -14.37 -10.29 -2.34
CA ASN A 369 -12.99 -10.38 -1.92
C ASN A 369 -12.40 -11.74 -2.33
N GLN A 370 -11.47 -11.73 -3.29
CA GLN A 370 -10.83 -12.96 -3.82
C GLN A 370 -10.08 -13.76 -2.75
N ILE A 371 -9.51 -13.10 -1.73
CA ILE A 371 -8.80 -13.78 -0.64
C ILE A 371 -9.78 -14.56 0.23
N GLU A 372 -10.93 -13.96 0.58
CA GLU A 372 -11.94 -14.67 1.37
C GLU A 372 -12.59 -15.81 0.57
N GLN A 373 -12.86 -15.61 -0.73
CA GLN A 373 -13.36 -16.67 -1.61
C GLN A 373 -12.40 -17.86 -1.64
N PHE A 374 -11.11 -17.59 -1.86
CA PHE A 374 -10.06 -18.60 -1.83
C PHE A 374 -10.02 -19.35 -0.50
N SER A 375 -10.03 -18.63 0.63
CA SER A 375 -10.04 -19.23 1.98
C SER A 375 -11.21 -20.17 2.21
N VAL A 376 -12.43 -19.76 1.84
CA VAL A 376 -13.62 -20.60 1.99
C VAL A 376 -13.54 -21.84 1.11
N LYS A 377 -13.16 -21.67 -0.16
CA LYS A 377 -13.03 -22.78 -1.11
C LYS A 377 -12.03 -23.82 -0.61
N LYS A 378 -10.89 -23.39 -0.08
CA LYS A 378 -9.87 -24.29 0.49
C LYS A 378 -10.31 -24.92 1.81
N ALA A 379 -10.95 -24.15 2.69
CA ALA A 379 -11.48 -24.65 3.95
C ALA A 379 -12.61 -25.68 3.76
N ASP A 380 -13.37 -25.63 2.66
CA ASP A 380 -14.50 -26.55 2.43
C ASP A 380 -14.08 -28.02 2.42
N ARG A 381 -12.90 -28.34 1.87
CA ARG A 381 -12.35 -29.69 1.91
C ARG A 381 -12.12 -30.14 3.35
N PHE A 382 -11.38 -29.34 4.12
CA PHE A 382 -11.06 -29.64 5.51
C PHE A 382 -12.28 -29.55 6.41
N ARG A 383 -13.37 -28.90 5.99
CA ARG A 383 -14.64 -28.96 6.71
C ARG A 383 -15.31 -30.33 6.59
N LYS A 384 -15.22 -30.95 5.41
CA LYS A 384 -15.87 -32.23 5.07
C LYS A 384 -15.04 -33.46 5.46
N GLN A 385 -13.72 -33.33 5.43
CA GLN A 385 -12.76 -34.40 5.75
C GLN A 385 -11.77 -33.89 6.79
N MET A 386 -11.38 -34.75 7.73
CA MET A 386 -10.40 -34.38 8.76
C MET A 386 -9.06 -34.00 8.11
N PRO A 387 -8.45 -32.85 8.43
CA PRO A 387 -7.15 -32.49 7.91
C PRO A 387 -6.08 -33.44 8.46
N THR A 388 -5.04 -33.63 7.67
CA THR A 388 -3.78 -34.20 8.16
C THR A 388 -2.78 -33.08 8.39
N LYS A 389 -1.73 -33.35 9.17
CA LYS A 389 -0.64 -32.40 9.39
C LYS A 389 0.03 -32.04 8.07
N GLU A 390 0.29 -33.02 7.22
CA GLU A 390 0.99 -32.89 5.94
C GLU A 390 0.20 -32.00 4.98
N LEU A 391 -1.13 -32.16 4.92
CA LEU A 391 -1.99 -31.31 4.09
C LEU A 391 -2.03 -29.86 4.61
N CYS A 392 -1.95 -29.66 5.93
CA CYS A 392 -1.88 -28.32 6.51
C CYS A 392 -0.52 -27.65 6.27
N VAL A 393 0.57 -28.41 6.34
CA VAL A 393 1.91 -27.92 5.93
C VAL A 393 1.90 -27.55 4.44
N LEU A 394 1.33 -28.40 3.58
CA LEU A 394 1.19 -28.10 2.14
C LEU A 394 0.38 -26.82 1.89
N ALA A 395 -0.74 -26.64 2.60
CA ALA A 395 -1.57 -25.43 2.53
C ALA A 395 -0.80 -24.17 3.01
N SER A 396 0.10 -24.32 3.98
CA SER A 396 0.98 -23.24 4.45
C SER A 396 1.97 -22.83 3.35
N ILE A 397 2.61 -23.80 2.69
CA ILE A 397 3.53 -23.59 1.57
C ILE A 397 2.79 -22.98 0.37
N GLU A 398 1.56 -23.42 0.11
CA GLU A 398 0.69 -22.84 -0.92
C GLU A 398 0.46 -21.34 -0.69
N VAL A 399 0.15 -20.94 0.55
CA VAL A 399 0.01 -19.53 0.93
C VAL A 399 1.34 -18.78 0.77
N LEU A 400 2.48 -19.34 1.18
CA LEU A 400 3.78 -18.70 0.96
C LEU A 400 4.08 -18.51 -0.54
N TYR A 401 3.76 -19.49 -1.39
CA TYR A 401 3.91 -19.40 -2.84
C TYR A 401 3.03 -18.31 -3.44
N LEU A 402 1.72 -18.34 -3.16
CA LEU A 402 0.75 -17.40 -3.70
C LEU A 402 1.07 -15.95 -3.32
N TRP A 403 1.68 -15.71 -2.15
CA TRP A 403 2.10 -14.38 -1.71
C TRP A 403 3.56 -14.02 -2.06
N LYS A 404 4.26 -14.85 -2.86
CA LYS A 404 5.65 -14.63 -3.29
C LYS A 404 6.62 -14.53 -2.09
N ALA A 405 6.37 -15.31 -1.04
CA ALA A 405 7.16 -15.33 0.18
C ALA A 405 8.20 -16.46 0.22
N LEU A 406 8.14 -17.46 -0.68
CA LEU A 406 9.17 -18.50 -0.77
C LEU A 406 10.61 -17.97 -0.90
N PRO A 407 10.90 -16.91 -1.69
CA PRO A 407 12.25 -16.34 -1.76
C PRO A 407 12.77 -15.74 -0.44
N ASN A 408 11.90 -15.54 0.55
CA ASN A 408 12.30 -15.08 1.89
C ASN A 408 12.75 -16.23 2.80
N CYS A 409 12.52 -17.48 2.42
CA CYS A 409 12.85 -18.65 3.22
C CYS A 409 14.35 -18.96 3.15
N SER A 410 14.92 -19.47 4.24
CA SER A 410 16.28 -20.01 4.24
C SER A 410 16.38 -21.26 3.35
N LEU A 411 17.59 -21.56 2.86
CA LEU A 411 17.82 -22.78 2.06
C LEU A 411 17.41 -24.06 2.82
N SER A 412 17.66 -24.11 4.13
CA SER A 412 17.26 -25.24 4.97
C SER A 412 15.73 -25.38 5.06
N ASN A 413 15.01 -24.28 5.26
CA ASN A 413 13.55 -24.32 5.30
C ASN A 413 12.96 -24.70 3.93
N LEU A 414 13.55 -24.22 2.82
CA LEU A 414 13.15 -24.64 1.48
C LEU A 414 13.34 -26.15 1.26
N GLN A 415 14.44 -26.73 1.75
CA GLN A 415 14.66 -28.18 1.72
C GLN A 415 13.61 -28.94 2.54
N HIS A 416 13.30 -28.46 3.75
CA HIS A 416 12.23 -29.04 4.58
C HIS A 416 10.85 -28.94 3.92
N MET A 417 10.55 -27.80 3.27
CA MET A 417 9.32 -27.63 2.50
C MET A 417 9.26 -28.59 1.31
N SER A 418 10.39 -28.84 0.63
CA SER A 418 10.47 -29.83 -0.46
C SER A 418 10.13 -31.23 0.05
N GLN A 419 10.75 -31.64 1.18
CA GLN A 419 10.45 -32.92 1.80
C GLN A 419 8.98 -33.03 2.22
N ALA A 420 8.43 -31.98 2.85
CA ALA A 420 7.01 -31.96 3.23
C ALA A 420 6.07 -32.10 2.02
N CYS A 421 6.44 -31.53 0.86
CA CYS A 421 5.69 -31.75 -0.38
C CYS A 421 5.77 -33.20 -0.86
N HIS A 422 6.89 -33.91 -0.62
CA HIS A 422 7.02 -35.32 -0.95
C HIS A 422 6.19 -36.23 -0.04
N ASP A 423 6.09 -35.89 1.25
CA ASP A 423 5.39 -36.68 2.28
C ASP A 423 3.86 -36.67 2.16
N VAL A 424 3.29 -35.77 1.36
CA VAL A 424 1.83 -35.72 1.13
C VAL A 424 1.38 -36.90 0.25
N ASP A 425 0.73 -37.87 0.89
CA ASP A 425 0.05 -38.99 0.23
C ASP A 425 -1.40 -38.64 -0.13
N ASP A 426 -1.54 -37.80 -1.16
CA ASP A 426 -2.84 -37.40 -1.70
C ASP A 426 -2.75 -37.16 -3.21
N SER A 427 -3.38 -38.05 -3.98
CA SER A 427 -3.42 -37.98 -5.44
C SER A 427 -4.15 -36.74 -5.96
N SER A 428 -5.13 -36.21 -5.22
CA SER A 428 -5.86 -35.00 -5.59
C SER A 428 -5.02 -33.72 -5.46
N ALA A 429 -3.90 -33.80 -4.73
CA ALA A 429 -2.96 -32.71 -4.53
C ALA A 429 -1.74 -32.78 -5.48
N ALA A 430 -1.66 -33.76 -6.39
CA ALA A 430 -0.47 -34.01 -7.21
C ALA A 430 -0.03 -32.77 -8.02
N GLY A 431 -0.93 -32.09 -8.73
CA GLY A 431 -0.60 -30.89 -9.49
C GLY A 431 -0.13 -29.74 -8.61
N LEU A 432 -0.78 -29.51 -7.47
CA LEU A 432 -0.36 -28.50 -6.50
C LEU A 432 1.02 -28.80 -5.95
N ARG A 433 1.29 -30.05 -5.54
CA ARG A 433 2.61 -30.47 -5.06
C ARG A 433 3.69 -30.21 -6.11
N ASN A 434 3.45 -30.58 -7.36
CA ASN A 434 4.38 -30.32 -8.45
C ASN A 434 4.59 -28.80 -8.68
N LEU A 435 3.56 -27.97 -8.59
CA LEU A 435 3.72 -26.52 -8.69
C LEU A 435 4.61 -25.98 -7.57
N LEU A 436 4.37 -26.40 -6.33
CA LEU A 436 5.12 -25.94 -5.17
C LEU A 436 6.57 -26.46 -5.18
N LEU A 437 6.79 -27.73 -5.51
CA LEU A 437 8.12 -28.30 -5.71
C LEU A 437 8.89 -27.54 -6.79
N GLY A 438 8.25 -27.23 -7.92
CA GLY A 438 8.88 -26.41 -8.96
C GLY A 438 9.33 -25.05 -8.45
N ALA A 439 8.46 -24.37 -7.68
CA ALA A 439 8.76 -23.06 -7.10
C ALA A 439 9.87 -23.12 -6.03
N ILE A 440 9.88 -24.17 -5.21
CA ILE A 440 10.92 -24.40 -4.19
C ILE A 440 12.26 -24.68 -4.87
N HIS A 441 12.31 -25.59 -5.84
CA HIS A 441 13.55 -25.91 -6.58
C HIS A 441 14.08 -24.69 -7.34
N LYS A 442 13.20 -23.85 -7.89
CA LYS A 442 13.58 -22.55 -8.47
C LYS A 442 14.27 -21.65 -7.44
N CYS A 443 13.74 -21.55 -6.21
CA CYS A 443 14.37 -20.77 -5.14
C CYS A 443 15.69 -21.37 -4.65
N LEU A 444 15.84 -22.71 -4.72
CA LEU A 444 17.09 -23.41 -4.41
C LEU A 444 18.16 -23.29 -5.52
N GLY A 445 17.81 -22.73 -6.69
CA GLY A 445 18.69 -22.65 -7.86
C GLY A 445 18.74 -23.92 -8.72
N ASN A 446 17.87 -24.90 -8.44
CA ASN A 446 17.79 -26.18 -9.16
C ASN A 446 16.86 -26.06 -10.37
N SER A 447 17.30 -25.35 -11.41
CA SER A 447 16.47 -25.01 -12.57
C SER A 447 15.92 -26.22 -13.35
N GLU A 448 16.70 -27.30 -13.48
CA GLU A 448 16.26 -28.50 -14.21
C GLU A 448 15.09 -29.20 -13.53
N ASP A 449 15.18 -29.43 -12.23
CA ASP A 449 14.08 -29.99 -11.42
C ASP A 449 12.86 -29.08 -11.45
N ALA A 450 13.08 -27.77 -11.31
CA ALA A 450 12.01 -26.79 -11.35
C ALA A 450 11.21 -26.90 -12.66
N ILE A 451 11.91 -26.97 -13.80
CA ILE A 451 11.30 -27.17 -15.12
C ILE A 451 10.50 -28.47 -15.18
N GLN A 452 11.06 -29.58 -14.71
CA GLN A 452 10.36 -30.88 -14.73
C GLN A 452 9.07 -30.85 -13.90
N TYR A 453 9.13 -30.29 -12.69
CA TYR A 453 7.98 -30.17 -11.80
C TYR A 453 6.91 -29.24 -12.38
N PHE A 454 7.28 -28.08 -12.92
CA PHE A 454 6.30 -27.20 -13.57
C PHE A 454 5.66 -27.84 -14.80
N GLN A 455 6.43 -28.60 -15.60
CA GLN A 455 5.86 -29.35 -16.73
C GLN A 455 4.83 -30.39 -16.28
N ARG A 456 5.08 -31.08 -15.16
CA ARG A 456 4.12 -32.03 -14.57
C ARG A 456 2.86 -31.30 -14.08
N ALA A 457 3.03 -30.18 -13.38
CA ALA A 457 1.91 -29.36 -12.89
C ALA A 457 1.05 -28.77 -14.03
N ALA A 458 1.68 -28.30 -15.12
CA ALA A 458 0.97 -27.76 -16.28
C ALA A 458 0.15 -28.83 -17.01
N LYS A 459 0.58 -30.09 -16.99
CA LYS A 459 -0.10 -31.23 -17.63
C LYS A 459 -1.13 -31.92 -16.73
N ASP A 460 -1.29 -31.52 -15.47
CA ASP A 460 -2.21 -32.18 -14.55
C ASP A 460 -3.67 -31.81 -14.84
N GLU A 461 -4.38 -32.72 -15.52
CA GLU A 461 -5.80 -32.58 -15.83
C GLU A 461 -6.73 -32.87 -14.65
N LEU A 462 -6.27 -33.60 -13.61
CA LEU A 462 -7.07 -33.96 -12.44
C LEU A 462 -7.36 -32.74 -11.56
N CYS A 463 -6.43 -31.78 -11.51
CA CYS A 463 -6.59 -30.53 -10.76
C CYS A 463 -7.63 -29.55 -11.35
N ARG A 464 -8.17 -29.80 -12.56
CA ARG A 464 -9.20 -28.93 -13.17
C ARG A 464 -10.49 -28.83 -12.36
N GLN A 465 -10.72 -29.70 -11.37
CA GLN A 465 -11.94 -29.67 -10.55
C GLN A 465 -11.77 -28.96 -9.20
N SER A 466 -10.55 -28.88 -8.65
CA SER A 466 -10.30 -28.38 -7.28
C SER A 466 -9.34 -27.19 -7.21
N ASN A 467 -8.34 -27.12 -8.10
CA ASN A 467 -7.26 -26.13 -8.06
C ASN A 467 -7.02 -25.50 -9.45
N LEU A 468 -8.05 -24.84 -9.98
CA LEU A 468 -8.06 -24.25 -11.32
C LEU A 468 -6.87 -23.33 -11.64
N TYR A 469 -6.24 -22.72 -10.64
CA TYR A 469 -5.10 -21.82 -10.85
C TYR A 469 -3.75 -22.55 -11.06
N VAL A 470 -3.65 -23.86 -10.76
CA VAL A 470 -2.36 -24.58 -10.78
C VAL A 470 -1.74 -24.61 -12.17
N GLN A 471 -2.49 -24.99 -13.20
CA GLN A 471 -2.00 -25.05 -14.57
C GLN A 471 -1.54 -23.68 -15.10
N PRO A 472 -2.35 -22.59 -15.04
CA PRO A 472 -1.90 -21.29 -15.52
C PRO A 472 -0.71 -20.74 -14.73
N TYR A 473 -0.64 -20.97 -13.41
CA TYR A 473 0.54 -20.58 -12.62
C TYR A 473 1.78 -21.40 -12.97
N ALA A 474 1.66 -22.70 -13.26
CA ALA A 474 2.76 -23.54 -13.72
C ALA A 474 3.29 -23.09 -15.09
N CYS A 475 2.39 -22.78 -16.03
CA CYS A 475 2.75 -22.20 -17.33
C CYS A 475 3.46 -20.85 -17.15
N TYR A 476 2.99 -20.00 -16.24
CA TYR A 476 3.65 -18.75 -15.90
C TYR A 476 5.07 -18.96 -15.35
N GLU A 477 5.24 -19.79 -14.33
CA GLU A 477 6.55 -20.01 -13.71
C GLU A 477 7.57 -20.64 -14.67
N LEU A 478 7.14 -21.64 -15.43
CA LEU A 478 7.94 -22.25 -16.49
C LEU A 478 8.27 -21.24 -17.58
N GLY A 479 7.28 -20.45 -18.01
CA GLY A 479 7.45 -19.38 -18.97
C GLY A 479 8.55 -18.41 -18.53
N CYS A 480 8.51 -17.95 -17.28
CA CYS A 480 9.53 -17.08 -16.70
C CYS A 480 10.93 -17.72 -16.69
N ILE A 481 11.08 -19.00 -16.30
CA ILE A 481 12.39 -19.67 -16.33
C ILE A 481 12.94 -19.71 -17.77
N LEU A 482 12.08 -19.99 -18.76
CA LEU A 482 12.50 -20.05 -20.16
C LEU A 482 12.81 -18.67 -20.76
N LEU A 483 12.44 -17.57 -20.11
CA LEU A 483 12.86 -16.24 -20.54
C LEU A 483 14.31 -15.93 -20.17
N ASP A 484 14.89 -16.64 -19.19
CA ASP A 484 16.27 -16.40 -18.73
C ASP A 484 17.33 -16.88 -19.74
N ASN A 485 16.95 -17.76 -20.69
CA ASN A 485 17.81 -18.22 -21.78
C ASN A 485 17.29 -17.74 -23.15
N PRO A 486 18.08 -16.99 -23.94
CA PRO A 486 17.69 -16.49 -25.27
C PRO A 486 17.11 -17.54 -26.22
N GLU A 487 17.63 -18.78 -26.18
CA GLU A 487 17.17 -19.86 -27.07
C GLU A 487 15.75 -20.32 -26.75
N THR A 488 15.35 -20.21 -25.48
CA THR A 488 14.03 -20.67 -25.00
C THR A 488 12.99 -19.56 -24.90
N VAL A 489 13.37 -18.30 -25.16
CA VAL A 489 12.47 -17.13 -25.10
C VAL A 489 11.19 -17.32 -25.92
N PRO A 490 11.20 -17.83 -27.17
CA PRO A 490 9.96 -18.03 -27.94
C PRO A 490 8.99 -18.96 -27.23
N ARG A 491 9.49 -20.08 -26.70
CA ARG A 491 8.70 -21.04 -25.94
C ARG A 491 8.19 -20.46 -24.62
N GLY A 492 9.03 -19.68 -23.93
CA GLY A 492 8.64 -18.95 -22.72
C GLY A 492 7.47 -18.00 -22.99
N LYS A 493 7.54 -17.20 -24.06
CA LYS A 493 6.44 -16.31 -24.49
C LYS A 493 5.15 -17.07 -24.79
N THR A 494 5.24 -18.20 -25.50
CA THR A 494 4.07 -19.05 -25.78
C THR A 494 3.39 -19.51 -24.50
N LEU A 495 4.14 -19.97 -23.49
CA LEU A 495 3.57 -20.39 -22.21
C LEU A 495 2.93 -19.23 -21.43
N LEU A 496 3.53 -18.05 -21.47
CA LEU A 496 2.97 -16.85 -20.84
C LEU A 496 1.65 -16.42 -21.50
N LEU A 497 1.55 -16.50 -22.83
CA LEU A 497 0.31 -16.25 -23.55
C LEU A 497 -0.72 -17.34 -23.28
N GLN A 498 -0.30 -18.60 -23.25
CA GLN A 498 -1.15 -19.74 -22.90
C GLN A 498 -1.81 -19.53 -21.54
N ALA A 499 -1.02 -19.19 -20.51
CA ALA A 499 -1.50 -18.92 -19.15
C ALA A 499 -2.56 -17.80 -19.09
N LYS A 500 -2.50 -16.84 -20.03
CA LYS A 500 -3.39 -15.67 -20.11
C LYS A 500 -4.64 -15.91 -20.96
N GLU A 501 -4.53 -16.71 -22.02
CA GLU A 501 -5.54 -16.79 -23.07
C GLU A 501 -6.36 -18.09 -23.01
N GLU A 502 -5.78 -19.19 -22.51
CA GLU A 502 -6.42 -20.51 -22.49
C GLU A 502 -7.07 -20.86 -21.14
N PHE A 503 -6.86 -20.06 -20.10
CA PHE A 503 -7.40 -20.29 -18.76
C PHE A 503 -8.22 -19.09 -18.27
N SER A 504 -9.31 -19.33 -17.56
CA SER A 504 -10.14 -18.27 -16.96
C SER A 504 -10.94 -18.80 -15.76
N GLY A 505 -11.44 -17.88 -14.92
CA GLY A 505 -12.32 -18.21 -13.79
C GLY A 505 -11.60 -18.87 -12.61
N TYR A 506 -10.29 -18.68 -12.50
CA TYR A 506 -9.48 -19.23 -11.42
C TYR A 506 -9.10 -18.19 -10.36
N ASP A 507 -8.75 -18.68 -9.17
CA ASP A 507 -8.36 -17.83 -8.04
C ASP A 507 -7.14 -16.97 -8.42
N PHE A 508 -7.22 -15.66 -8.15
CA PHE A 508 -6.16 -14.67 -8.41
C PHE A 508 -5.78 -14.46 -9.89
N GLU A 509 -6.67 -14.75 -10.84
CA GLU A 509 -6.47 -14.52 -12.29
C GLU A 509 -5.93 -13.12 -12.65
N ASN A 510 -6.57 -12.06 -12.14
CA ASN A 510 -6.13 -10.69 -12.37
C ASN A 510 -4.68 -10.45 -11.90
N ARG A 511 -4.29 -11.07 -10.79
CA ARG A 511 -2.93 -10.97 -10.25
C ARG A 511 -1.94 -11.68 -11.16
N LEU A 512 -2.28 -12.86 -11.69
CA LEU A 512 -1.43 -13.56 -12.64
C LEU A 512 -1.27 -12.75 -13.95
N HIS A 513 -2.36 -12.16 -14.47
CA HIS A 513 -2.31 -11.33 -15.68
C HIS A 513 -1.38 -10.12 -15.53
N VAL A 514 -1.39 -9.45 -14.38
CA VAL A 514 -0.44 -8.36 -14.08
C VAL A 514 1.01 -8.86 -14.11
N ARG A 515 1.27 -10.04 -13.55
CA ARG A 515 2.61 -10.64 -13.53
C ARG A 515 3.08 -11.07 -14.92
N ILE A 516 2.19 -11.64 -15.74
CA ILE A 516 2.47 -11.98 -17.14
C ILE A 516 2.79 -10.72 -17.93
N HIS A 517 2.01 -9.65 -17.77
CA HIS A 517 2.28 -8.37 -18.42
C HIS A 517 3.66 -7.82 -18.04
N ALA A 518 4.01 -7.83 -16.75
CA ALA A 518 5.33 -7.38 -16.29
C ALA A 518 6.47 -8.21 -16.89
N ALA A 519 6.35 -9.55 -16.91
CA ALA A 519 7.36 -10.44 -17.48
C ALA A 519 7.52 -10.27 -19.00
N LEU A 520 6.43 -9.96 -19.73
CA LEU A 520 6.50 -9.66 -21.17
C LEU A 520 7.04 -8.25 -21.46
N ALA A 521 6.77 -7.29 -20.57
CA ALA A 521 7.25 -5.91 -20.71
C ALA A 521 8.77 -5.82 -20.51
N SER A 522 9.34 -6.55 -19.55
CA SER A 522 10.80 -6.56 -19.32
C SER A 522 11.60 -7.03 -20.52
N LEU A 523 11.01 -7.85 -21.41
CA LEU A 523 11.64 -8.26 -22.67
C LEU A 523 11.73 -7.13 -23.71
N ARG A 524 10.84 -6.14 -23.63
CA ARG A 524 10.81 -5.01 -24.57
C ARG A 524 11.87 -3.96 -24.23
N GLU A 525 12.25 -3.85 -22.96
CA GLU A 525 13.30 -2.93 -22.50
C GLU A 525 14.72 -3.43 -22.82
N VAL A 526 14.88 -4.73 -23.14
CA VAL A 526 16.17 -5.36 -23.46
C VAL A 526 16.48 -5.35 -24.97
N VAL A 527 15.52 -4.96 -25.83
CA VAL A 527 15.78 -4.75 -27.27
C VAL A 527 16.24 -3.31 -27.44
N PRO A 528 17.52 -3.04 -27.79
CA PRO A 528 17.92 -1.70 -28.20
C PRO A 528 17.12 -1.37 -29.47
N GLN A 529 16.46 -0.22 -29.50
CA GLN A 529 16.06 0.39 -30.76
C GLN A 529 17.29 0.91 -31.50
#